data_AF-H1DIE4-F1
#
_entry.id   AF-H1DIE4-F1
#
_cell.length_a   1.000
_cell.length_b   1.000
_cell.length_c   1.000
_cell.angle_alpha   90.00
_cell.angle_beta   90.00
_cell.angle_gamma   90.00
#
_symmetry.space_group_name_H-M   'P 1'
#
loop_
_entity.id
_entity.type
_entity.pdbx_description
1 polymer ?
#
loop_
_entity_poly.entity_id
_entity_poly.type
_entity_poly.pdbx_seq_one_letter_code
_entity_poly.pdbx_strand_id
1 'polypeptide(L)'
;MKRTIYYGIILAAFSVFFYGCDEEDETASPVLNLSESSKEIDFQKNVFEVDLMSNTKWELVNKSLWISAVPGSGDGDAKLTFSIAANEENDRKDSVYYEVITGIEKVRKYFVVSQKGVPAEIAISPWGEKNIDENGEEFEVKVYTNKDWSLDLASADEGWISLSRTEGSREDSIVVVTVNSNVGDVHTGTLTFRAGGASVELIVTQEENSCKAEFTYEGEIYKNVKMKDGRCWMAENLRYVPAGMTVSDDPAEDTGIWYAKMESDADSVKAYGYLYNWSTVLGGESAAEKVKGICPPGYHVPSQEELNVLLESYKREDDKVYLEDLEADGFQCTIGGQRMFNGKFTGVLGYMWASTDASTATVSQNKGLMLSPVLKTASVANARWTVGIGLRCVKDEKK
;
A
#
# COMPACT_ATOMS: atom_id res chain seq x y z
N MET A 1 70.92 -74.88 -56.28
CA MET A 1 72.06 -74.01 -56.72
C MET A 1 73.04 -73.90 -55.56
N LYS A 2 74.35 -73.74 -55.80
CA LYS A 2 75.41 -73.82 -54.77
C LYS A 2 75.38 -72.61 -53.80
N ARG A 3 75.65 -72.82 -52.50
CA ARG A 3 76.77 -72.16 -51.77
C ARG A 3 76.96 -72.62 -50.30
N THR A 4 78.04 -73.36 -50.10
CA THR A 4 78.86 -73.46 -48.86
C THR A 4 79.74 -72.17 -48.79
N ILE A 5 80.29 -71.65 -47.68
CA ILE A 5 81.13 -72.20 -46.57
C ILE A 5 81.00 -71.33 -45.28
N TYR A 6 81.31 -71.95 -44.11
CA TYR A 6 81.92 -71.51 -42.83
C TYR A 6 82.47 -70.05 -42.67
N TYR A 7 82.86 -69.50 -41.49
CA TYR A 7 83.39 -70.03 -40.19
C TYR A 7 83.05 -69.09 -39.02
N GLY A 8 83.14 -69.56 -37.76
CA GLY A 8 83.19 -68.67 -36.57
C GLY A 8 82.93 -69.37 -35.23
N ILE A 9 83.97 -69.87 -34.56
CA ILE A 9 83.92 -70.47 -33.21
C ILE A 9 84.20 -69.39 -32.16
N ILE A 10 83.54 -69.43 -30.98
CA ILE A 10 84.13 -69.25 -29.63
C ILE A 10 83.11 -69.57 -28.52
N LEU A 11 83.62 -70.06 -27.38
CA LEU A 11 82.89 -70.63 -26.25
C LEU A 11 82.17 -69.59 -25.37
N ALA A 12 81.09 -70.01 -24.72
CA ALA A 12 80.87 -69.78 -23.28
C ALA A 12 79.94 -70.86 -22.71
N ALA A 13 80.16 -71.28 -21.46
CA ALA A 13 79.33 -72.28 -20.80
C ALA A 13 77.99 -71.69 -20.36
N PHE A 14 76.92 -72.50 -20.40
CA PHE A 14 75.66 -72.17 -19.73
C PHE A 14 75.34 -73.24 -18.69
N SER A 15 75.54 -72.86 -17.44
CA SER A 15 75.22 -73.63 -16.25
C SER A 15 73.70 -73.71 -16.06
N VAL A 16 73.25 -74.75 -15.35
CA VAL A 16 71.85 -74.98 -14.98
C VAL A 16 71.28 -73.75 -14.24
N PHE A 17 70.29 -73.09 -14.84
CA PHE A 17 69.45 -72.14 -14.12
C PHE A 17 68.38 -72.90 -13.35
N PHE A 18 68.36 -72.72 -12.04
CA PHE A 18 67.23 -73.12 -11.20
C PHE A 18 66.03 -72.25 -11.56
N TYR A 19 64.87 -72.87 -11.80
CA TYR A 19 63.59 -72.18 -11.68
C TYR A 19 63.39 -71.87 -10.18
N GLY A 20 63.70 -70.64 -9.78
CA GLY A 20 63.12 -70.06 -8.58
C GLY A 20 61.72 -69.56 -8.95
N CYS A 21 60.70 -70.02 -8.23
CA CYS A 21 59.42 -69.32 -8.25
C CYS A 21 59.58 -68.04 -7.44
N ASP A 22 59.40 -66.88 -8.06
CA ASP A 22 58.93 -65.72 -7.32
C ASP A 22 57.45 -65.98 -7.00
N GLU A 23 57.13 -66.18 -5.72
CA GLU A 23 55.77 -65.96 -5.24
C GLU A 23 55.54 -64.44 -5.27
N GLU A 24 54.88 -63.96 -6.32
CA GLU A 24 54.28 -62.62 -6.29
C GLU A 24 53.21 -62.62 -5.19
N ASP A 25 53.50 -61.88 -4.12
CA ASP A 25 52.62 -61.71 -2.96
C ASP A 25 51.34 -60.99 -3.44
N GLU A 26 50.26 -61.74 -3.72
CA GLU A 26 48.95 -61.20 -4.13
C GLU A 26 48.29 -60.43 -2.97
N THR A 27 48.81 -59.23 -2.68
CA THR A 27 48.20 -58.31 -1.72
C THR A 27 46.85 -57.85 -2.27
N ALA A 28 45.76 -58.32 -1.67
CA ALA A 28 44.40 -57.99 -2.09
C ALA A 28 44.19 -56.46 -2.14
N SER A 29 43.57 -55.97 -3.22
CA SER A 29 43.27 -54.54 -3.39
C SER A 29 42.48 -53.98 -2.21
N PRO A 30 42.76 -52.75 -1.77
CA PRO A 30 42.07 -52.13 -0.65
C PRO A 30 40.59 -51.88 -0.97
N VAL A 31 39.71 -52.41 -0.14
CA VAL A 31 38.27 -52.18 -0.16
C VAL A 31 37.93 -51.21 0.97
N LEU A 32 37.15 -50.19 0.65
CA LEU A 32 36.57 -49.26 1.62
C LEU A 32 35.18 -48.87 1.09
N ASN A 33 34.11 -49.11 1.84
CA ASN A 33 32.73 -48.75 1.50
C ASN A 33 31.96 -48.28 2.74
N LEU A 34 30.90 -47.51 2.53
CA LEU A 34 29.94 -47.08 3.56
C LEU A 34 28.56 -47.64 3.22
N SER A 35 27.75 -47.98 4.22
CA SER A 35 26.38 -48.48 4.03
C SER A 35 25.42 -47.42 3.47
N GLU A 36 25.65 -46.15 3.79
CA GLU A 36 25.05 -44.98 3.14
C GLU A 36 26.12 -43.93 2.86
N SER A 37 25.93 -43.10 1.82
CA SER A 37 26.87 -42.05 1.41
C SER A 37 26.38 -40.63 1.71
N SER A 38 25.17 -40.47 2.24
CA SER A 38 24.61 -39.17 2.58
C SER A 38 23.46 -39.24 3.59
N LYS A 39 23.28 -38.17 4.37
CA LYS A 39 22.10 -37.96 5.23
C LYS A 39 21.48 -36.58 5.01
N GLU A 40 20.16 -36.53 5.02
CA GLU A 40 19.41 -35.28 5.24
C GLU A 40 18.86 -35.27 6.67
N ILE A 41 19.00 -34.14 7.36
CA ILE A 41 18.53 -33.94 8.74
C ILE A 41 17.91 -32.56 8.93
N ASP A 42 17.12 -32.41 9.99
CA ASP A 42 16.59 -31.12 10.41
C ASP A 42 17.66 -30.23 11.09
N PHE A 43 17.24 -29.02 11.46
CA PHE A 43 18.10 -28.00 12.06
C PHE A 43 18.59 -28.34 13.48
N GLN A 44 18.07 -29.39 14.13
CA GLN A 44 18.48 -29.75 15.47
C GLN A 44 19.83 -30.49 15.47
N LYS A 45 20.46 -30.59 16.64
CA LYS A 45 21.61 -31.47 16.83
C LYS A 45 21.19 -32.92 16.56
N ASN A 46 22.01 -33.70 15.87
CA ASN A 46 21.66 -35.06 15.48
C ASN A 46 22.83 -36.03 15.68
N VAL A 47 22.54 -37.29 15.99
CA VAL A 47 23.52 -38.37 16.16
C VAL A 47 22.98 -39.62 15.49
N PHE A 48 23.76 -40.24 14.60
CA PHE A 48 23.37 -41.45 13.87
C PHE A 48 24.58 -42.33 13.57
N GLU A 49 24.33 -43.57 13.14
CA GLU A 49 25.36 -44.56 12.84
C GLU A 49 25.40 -44.89 11.34
N VAL A 50 26.60 -45.15 10.82
CA VAL A 50 26.86 -45.64 9.45
C VAL A 50 27.86 -46.77 9.55
N ASP A 51 27.61 -47.90 8.87
CA ASP A 51 28.54 -49.02 8.85
C ASP A 51 29.59 -48.79 7.74
N LEU A 52 30.87 -48.95 8.10
CA LEU A 52 32.02 -48.93 7.22
C LEU A 52 32.50 -50.37 7.00
N MET A 53 32.64 -50.77 5.74
CA MET A 53 33.16 -52.07 5.34
C MET A 53 34.56 -51.89 4.73
N SER A 54 35.57 -52.58 5.27
CA SER A 54 36.97 -52.47 4.85
C SER A 54 37.75 -53.75 5.07
N ASN A 55 38.69 -54.07 4.17
CA ASN A 55 39.68 -55.13 4.35
C ASN A 55 41.04 -54.60 4.85
N THR A 56 41.12 -53.31 5.18
CA THR A 56 42.37 -52.57 5.36
C THR A 56 42.24 -51.43 6.39
N LYS A 57 43.35 -50.73 6.67
CA LYS A 57 43.41 -49.56 7.54
C LYS A 57 42.95 -48.29 6.84
N TRP A 58 42.22 -47.46 7.60
CA TRP A 58 41.64 -46.22 7.12
C TRP A 58 41.72 -45.10 8.18
N GLU A 59 41.62 -43.86 7.73
CA GLU A 59 41.48 -42.67 8.58
C GLU A 59 40.39 -41.71 8.05
N LEU A 60 39.81 -40.94 8.97
CA LEU A 60 38.84 -39.88 8.70
C LEU A 60 39.57 -38.58 8.37
N VAL A 61 39.37 -38.07 7.16
CA VAL A 61 39.74 -36.70 6.80
C VAL A 61 38.51 -35.81 6.92
N ASN A 62 38.43 -35.11 8.05
CA ASN A 62 37.38 -34.15 8.34
C ASN A 62 37.91 -32.71 8.27
N LYS A 63 37.23 -31.86 7.49
CA LYS A 63 37.47 -30.41 7.41
C LYS A 63 36.25 -29.58 7.86
N SER A 64 35.16 -30.26 8.20
CA SER A 64 33.92 -29.64 8.66
C SER A 64 34.07 -29.16 10.10
N LEU A 65 33.45 -28.02 10.41
CA LEU A 65 33.38 -27.49 11.78
C LEU A 65 32.12 -27.96 12.54
N TRP A 66 31.19 -28.63 11.85
CA TRP A 66 29.85 -28.97 12.38
C TRP A 66 29.46 -30.45 12.21
N ILE A 67 30.23 -31.21 11.43
CA ILE A 67 30.18 -32.68 11.34
C ILE A 67 31.36 -33.24 12.16
N SER A 68 31.10 -34.28 12.95
CA SER A 68 32.14 -35.10 13.60
C SER A 68 31.78 -36.57 13.48
N ALA A 69 32.78 -37.46 13.46
CA ALA A 69 32.57 -38.91 13.37
C ALA A 69 33.63 -39.69 14.15
N VAL A 70 33.22 -40.80 14.77
CA VAL A 70 34.05 -41.68 15.60
C VAL A 70 33.74 -43.14 15.26
N PRO A 71 34.73 -44.04 15.03
CA PRO A 71 36.17 -43.80 15.11
C PRO A 71 36.70 -42.89 14.00
N GLY A 72 37.78 -42.18 14.32
CA GLY A 72 38.55 -41.38 13.36
C GLY A 72 39.60 -42.18 12.57
N SER A 73 39.87 -43.42 12.97
CA SER A 73 40.69 -44.38 12.22
C SER A 73 40.39 -45.81 12.69
N GLY A 74 40.77 -46.80 11.90
CA GLY A 74 40.55 -48.22 12.20
C GLY A 74 41.26 -49.16 11.26
N ASP A 75 41.03 -50.46 11.47
CA ASP A 75 41.59 -51.57 10.70
C ASP A 75 40.49 -52.62 10.52
N GLY A 76 40.06 -52.84 9.27
CA GLY A 76 38.87 -53.64 8.97
C GLY A 76 37.54 -52.88 9.12
N ASP A 77 36.43 -53.61 9.17
CA ASP A 77 35.07 -53.09 9.32
C ASP A 77 34.87 -52.32 10.63
N ALA A 78 34.02 -51.29 10.61
CA ALA A 78 33.63 -50.54 11.81
C ALA A 78 32.24 -49.92 11.72
N LYS A 79 31.69 -49.59 12.88
CA LYS A 79 30.46 -48.81 13.04
C LYS A 79 30.84 -47.37 13.39
N LEU A 80 30.47 -46.43 12.52
CA LEU A 80 30.81 -45.02 12.63
C LEU A 80 29.65 -44.25 13.27
N THR A 81 29.87 -43.63 14.43
CA THR A 81 28.92 -42.70 15.04
C THR A 81 29.21 -41.29 14.54
N PHE A 82 28.30 -40.74 13.74
CA PHE A 82 28.30 -39.34 13.32
C PHE A 82 27.56 -38.48 14.36
N SER A 83 28.12 -37.31 14.68
CA SER A 83 27.50 -36.31 15.55
C SER A 83 27.53 -34.95 14.86
N ILE A 84 26.35 -34.35 14.71
CA ILE A 84 26.10 -33.13 13.93
C ILE A 84 25.59 -32.03 14.85
N ALA A 85 26.20 -30.85 14.77
CA ALA A 85 25.77 -29.67 15.53
C ALA A 85 24.39 -29.16 15.05
N ALA A 86 23.70 -28.39 15.89
CA ALA A 86 22.48 -27.67 15.49
C ALA A 86 22.80 -26.56 14.46
N ASN A 87 21.78 -26.14 13.70
CA ASN A 87 21.89 -25.14 12.65
C ASN A 87 20.85 -24.02 12.83
N GLU A 88 21.24 -22.95 13.52
CA GLU A 88 20.40 -21.77 13.75
C GLU A 88 20.37 -20.81 12.54
N GLU A 89 21.12 -21.13 11.48
CA GLU A 89 21.25 -20.30 10.28
C GLU A 89 20.49 -20.92 9.08
N ASN A 90 20.95 -20.70 7.85
CA ASN A 90 20.32 -21.22 6.63
C ASN A 90 20.72 -22.68 6.34
N ASP A 91 20.03 -23.34 5.41
CA ASP A 91 20.37 -24.70 4.93
C ASP A 91 21.87 -24.81 4.62
N ARG A 92 22.54 -25.81 5.21
CA ARG A 92 23.99 -26.03 5.06
C ARG A 92 24.30 -27.45 4.62
N LYS A 93 25.37 -27.60 3.85
CA LYS A 93 25.80 -28.89 3.30
C LYS A 93 27.32 -28.98 3.26
N ASP A 94 27.86 -30.11 3.69
CA ASP A 94 29.30 -30.36 3.78
C ASP A 94 29.56 -31.87 3.68
N SER A 95 30.83 -32.26 3.51
CA SER A 95 31.23 -33.65 3.35
C SER A 95 32.52 -33.97 4.08
N VAL A 96 32.53 -35.09 4.78
CA VAL A 96 33.75 -35.72 5.30
C VAL A 96 34.08 -36.94 4.46
N TYR A 97 35.31 -37.44 4.51
CA TYR A 97 35.64 -38.70 3.85
C TYR A 97 36.58 -39.56 4.66
N TYR A 98 36.43 -40.86 4.50
CA TYR A 98 37.39 -41.85 4.94
C TYR A 98 38.35 -42.17 3.79
N GLU A 99 39.63 -42.31 4.08
CA GLU A 99 40.64 -42.76 3.12
C GLU A 99 41.49 -43.92 3.63
N VAL A 100 41.87 -44.81 2.72
CA VAL A 100 42.77 -45.93 3.00
C VAL A 100 44.21 -45.41 3.19
N ILE A 101 44.87 -45.88 4.25
CA ILE A 101 46.22 -45.43 4.64
C ILE A 101 47.32 -46.48 4.44
N THR A 102 47.02 -47.61 3.79
CA THR A 102 48.02 -48.64 3.44
C THR A 102 47.90 -49.07 1.99
N GLY A 103 49.02 -49.54 1.42
CA GLY A 103 49.15 -49.77 -0.01
C GLY A 103 49.42 -48.49 -0.81
N ILE A 104 49.53 -48.64 -2.13
CA ILE A 104 49.76 -47.54 -3.07
C ILE A 104 48.46 -46.93 -3.63
N GLU A 105 47.34 -47.65 -3.53
CA GLU A 105 46.04 -47.22 -4.04
C GLU A 105 45.30 -46.33 -3.03
N LYS A 106 44.92 -45.12 -3.46
CA LYS A 106 44.17 -44.17 -2.62
C LYS A 106 42.67 -44.32 -2.84
N VAL A 107 42.03 -45.21 -2.07
CA VAL A 107 40.58 -45.34 -2.05
C VAL A 107 39.98 -44.36 -1.05
N ARG A 108 38.96 -43.60 -1.48
CA ARG A 108 38.24 -42.61 -0.66
C ARG A 108 36.74 -42.84 -0.72
N LYS A 109 36.05 -42.69 0.41
CA LYS A 109 34.58 -42.69 0.48
C LYS A 109 34.08 -41.47 1.24
N TYR A 110 33.25 -40.68 0.55
CA TYR A 110 32.65 -39.47 1.07
C TYR A 110 31.32 -39.78 1.76
N PHE A 111 31.07 -39.09 2.87
CA PHE A 111 29.77 -38.99 3.51
C PHE A 111 29.31 -37.54 3.49
N VAL A 112 28.14 -37.28 2.89
CA VAL A 112 27.61 -35.93 2.68
C VAL A 112 26.44 -35.67 3.63
N VAL A 113 26.55 -34.65 4.48
CA VAL A 113 25.44 -34.22 5.34
C VAL A 113 24.80 -32.97 4.76
N SER A 114 23.49 -33.02 4.58
CA SER A 114 22.64 -31.87 4.25
C SER A 114 21.75 -31.57 5.46
N GLN A 115 21.87 -30.38 6.03
CA GLN A 115 21.17 -29.99 7.24
C GLN A 115 20.31 -28.76 6.99
N LYS A 116 19.01 -28.86 7.33
CA LYS A 116 18.10 -27.73 7.22
C LYS A 116 18.47 -26.58 8.17
N GLY A 117 18.15 -25.37 7.78
CA GLY A 117 18.18 -24.20 8.65
C GLY A 117 16.99 -24.16 9.62
N VAL A 118 17.08 -23.30 10.65
CA VAL A 118 15.92 -23.00 11.49
C VAL A 118 14.77 -22.47 10.62
N PRO A 119 13.51 -22.91 10.82
CA PRO A 119 12.36 -22.40 10.10
C PRO A 119 12.29 -20.87 10.17
N ALA A 120 11.96 -20.24 9.04
CA ALA A 120 11.82 -18.78 9.01
C ALA A 120 10.52 -18.36 9.69
N GLU A 121 10.60 -17.33 10.52
CA GLU A 121 9.46 -16.71 11.20
C GLU A 121 9.41 -15.23 10.81
N ILE A 122 8.21 -14.70 10.57
CA ILE A 122 7.99 -13.28 10.35
C ILE A 122 6.65 -12.84 10.91
N ALA A 123 6.64 -11.71 11.60
CA ALA A 123 5.46 -10.99 12.05
C ALA A 123 5.66 -9.49 11.88
N ILE A 124 4.56 -8.73 11.78
CA ILE A 124 4.58 -7.28 11.68
C ILE A 124 3.64 -6.61 12.69
N SER A 125 3.87 -5.33 12.96
CA SER A 125 2.96 -4.48 13.74
C SER A 125 2.93 -3.06 13.14
N PRO A 126 1.78 -2.54 12.67
CA PRO A 126 0.47 -3.21 12.59
C PRO A 126 0.45 -4.41 11.61
N TRP A 127 -0.58 -5.26 11.72
CA TRP A 127 -0.84 -6.40 10.84
C TRP A 127 -2.31 -6.42 10.41
N GLY A 128 -2.63 -7.09 9.30
CA GLY A 128 -4.00 -7.21 8.82
C GLY A 128 -4.38 -6.03 7.93
N GLU A 129 -5.21 -5.11 8.44
CA GLU A 129 -5.74 -3.97 7.68
C GLU A 129 -5.39 -2.62 8.33
N LYS A 130 -5.13 -1.61 7.50
CA LYS A 130 -4.84 -0.23 7.90
C LYS A 130 -5.59 0.73 6.98
N ASN A 131 -6.62 1.37 7.53
CA ASN A 131 -7.42 2.39 6.84
C ASN A 131 -6.81 3.78 7.03
N ILE A 132 -6.74 4.54 5.94
CA ILE A 132 -6.21 5.90 5.83
C ILE A 132 -7.30 6.81 5.22
N ASP A 133 -7.37 8.06 5.67
CA ASP A 133 -8.29 9.06 5.10
C ASP A 133 -7.79 9.62 3.74
N GLU A 134 -8.56 10.52 3.12
CA GLU A 134 -8.14 11.10 1.85
C GLU A 134 -6.93 12.04 1.95
N ASN A 135 -6.53 12.46 3.15
CA ASN A 135 -5.40 13.39 3.35
C ASN A 135 -4.06 12.64 3.35
N GLY A 136 -4.06 11.33 3.65
CA GLY A 136 -2.86 10.51 3.75
C GLY A 136 -2.15 10.64 5.09
N GLU A 137 -1.24 9.73 5.38
CA GLU A 137 -0.42 9.75 6.60
C GLU A 137 0.95 9.08 6.39
N GLU A 138 1.85 9.29 7.34
CA GLU A 138 3.07 8.50 7.47
C GLU A 138 3.00 7.62 8.72
N PHE A 139 3.31 6.33 8.59
CA PHE A 139 3.29 5.39 9.70
C PHE A 139 4.44 4.38 9.66
N GLU A 140 4.82 3.86 10.84
CA GLU A 140 5.83 2.81 10.98
C GLU A 140 5.17 1.42 10.94
N VAL A 141 5.74 0.50 10.15
CA VAL A 141 5.53 -0.94 10.27
C VAL A 141 6.77 -1.56 10.89
N LYS A 142 6.59 -2.18 12.06
CA LYS A 142 7.65 -2.91 12.76
C LYS A 142 7.69 -4.35 12.27
N VAL A 143 8.89 -4.83 11.93
CA VAL A 143 9.14 -6.19 11.42
C VAL A 143 9.87 -7.00 12.48
N TYR A 144 9.39 -8.22 12.75
CA TYR A 144 9.96 -9.16 13.71
C TYR A 144 10.27 -10.46 12.97
N THR A 145 11.54 -10.83 12.82
CA THR A 145 11.94 -12.02 12.05
C THR A 145 13.29 -12.59 12.52
N ASN A 146 13.54 -13.86 12.22
CA ASN A 146 14.81 -14.54 12.46
C ASN A 146 15.70 -14.68 11.19
N LYS A 147 15.27 -14.11 10.06
CA LYS A 147 16.01 -14.10 8.78
C LYS A 147 16.04 -12.68 8.19
N ASP A 148 16.90 -12.47 7.20
CA ASP A 148 16.82 -11.28 6.35
C ASP A 148 15.51 -11.33 5.54
N TRP A 149 14.96 -10.15 5.23
CA TRP A 149 13.60 -10.01 4.72
C TRP A 149 13.50 -9.07 3.52
N SER A 150 12.44 -9.26 2.73
CA SER A 150 12.05 -8.40 1.61
C SER A 150 10.59 -7.94 1.76
N LEU A 151 10.25 -6.85 1.08
CA LEU A 151 8.91 -6.24 1.07
C LEU A 151 8.52 -5.90 -0.36
N ASP A 152 7.41 -6.50 -0.81
CA ASP A 152 6.74 -6.17 -2.07
C ASP A 152 5.52 -5.28 -1.81
N LEU A 153 5.24 -4.32 -2.69
CA LEU A 153 3.97 -3.60 -2.74
C LEU A 153 3.19 -4.05 -3.99
N ALA A 154 2.00 -4.60 -3.80
CA ALA A 154 1.05 -4.88 -4.86
C ALA A 154 -0.11 -3.86 -4.81
N SER A 155 -0.26 -3.03 -5.84
CA SER A 155 -1.39 -2.10 -5.99
C SER A 155 -1.78 -1.96 -7.45
N ALA A 156 -3.03 -1.57 -7.71
CA ALA A 156 -3.51 -1.24 -9.06
C ALA A 156 -3.04 0.15 -9.51
N ASP A 157 -2.82 1.06 -8.56
CA ASP A 157 -2.44 2.45 -8.78
C ASP A 157 -0.98 2.66 -8.34
N GLU A 158 -0.19 3.37 -9.15
CA GLU A 158 1.22 3.63 -8.86
C GLU A 158 1.41 4.96 -8.11
N GLY A 159 2.37 5.00 -7.16
CA GLY A 159 2.87 6.24 -6.56
C GLY A 159 2.06 6.85 -5.40
N TRP A 160 0.94 6.25 -4.98
CA TRP A 160 0.18 6.72 -3.81
C TRP A 160 0.77 6.23 -2.48
N ILE A 161 1.44 5.06 -2.46
CA ILE A 161 2.31 4.61 -1.36
C ILE A 161 3.78 4.80 -1.77
N SER A 162 4.60 5.26 -0.83
CA SER A 162 6.05 5.14 -0.88
C SER A 162 6.59 4.45 0.37
N LEU A 163 7.73 3.77 0.23
CA LEU A 163 8.35 2.92 1.26
C LEU A 163 9.78 3.37 1.50
N SER A 164 10.20 3.50 2.76
CA SER A 164 11.58 3.90 3.08
C SER A 164 12.63 2.83 2.71
N ARG A 165 12.21 1.57 2.56
CA ARG A 165 13.02 0.43 2.08
C ARG A 165 12.12 -0.74 1.66
N THR A 166 12.66 -1.61 0.80
CA THR A 166 12.01 -2.85 0.33
C THR A 166 12.77 -4.12 0.76
N GLU A 167 13.82 -3.99 1.56
CA GLU A 167 14.62 -5.09 2.10
C GLU A 167 15.26 -4.68 3.43
N GLY A 168 15.68 -5.66 4.22
CA GLY A 168 16.41 -5.43 5.47
C GLY A 168 17.00 -6.70 6.06
N SER A 169 17.97 -6.53 6.95
CA SER A 169 18.50 -7.65 7.76
C SER A 169 17.53 -8.05 8.87
N ARG A 170 17.78 -9.19 9.54
CA ARG A 170 17.03 -9.57 10.75
C ARG A 170 17.08 -8.55 11.90
N GLU A 171 18.07 -7.64 11.91
CA GLU A 171 18.18 -6.55 12.90
C GLU A 171 17.40 -5.29 12.46
N ASP A 172 17.15 -5.13 11.15
CA ASP A 172 16.37 -4.02 10.59
C ASP A 172 14.87 -4.26 10.78
N SER A 173 14.29 -3.56 11.75
CA SER A 173 12.94 -3.86 12.24
C SER A 173 11.90 -2.75 12.00
N ILE A 174 12.18 -1.72 11.19
CA ILE A 174 11.24 -0.62 10.92
C ILE A 174 11.22 -0.23 9.43
N VAL A 175 10.05 -0.30 8.81
CA VAL A 175 9.72 0.33 7.53
C VAL A 175 8.83 1.54 7.80
N VAL A 176 9.12 2.66 7.15
CA VAL A 176 8.23 3.83 7.14
C VAL A 176 7.43 3.77 5.84
N VAL A 177 6.11 3.84 5.98
CA VAL A 177 5.14 3.83 4.89
C VAL A 177 4.51 5.21 4.83
N THR A 178 4.69 5.91 3.71
CA THR A 178 4.15 7.25 3.49
C THR A 178 3.06 7.16 2.42
N VAL A 179 1.84 7.49 2.81
CA VAL A 179 0.63 7.49 1.98
C VAL A 179 0.31 8.93 1.57
N ASN A 180 0.33 9.20 0.27
CA ASN A 180 0.04 10.52 -0.30
C ASN A 180 -1.47 10.85 -0.21
N SER A 181 -1.85 12.12 -0.33
CA SER A 181 -3.27 12.50 -0.34
C SER A 181 -3.99 11.97 -1.58
N ASN A 182 -5.17 11.37 -1.39
CA ASN A 182 -6.02 10.90 -2.46
C ASN A 182 -6.84 12.05 -3.04
N VAL A 183 -6.91 12.12 -4.38
CA VAL A 183 -7.73 13.09 -5.12
C VAL A 183 -8.92 12.44 -5.87
N GLY A 184 -8.98 11.10 -5.94
CA GLY A 184 -9.91 10.31 -6.74
C GLY A 184 -10.74 9.31 -5.93
N ASP A 185 -10.90 8.10 -6.47
CA ASP A 185 -11.63 6.98 -5.85
C ASP A 185 -10.77 6.22 -4.83
N VAL A 186 -11.36 5.27 -4.08
CA VAL A 186 -10.65 4.47 -3.06
C VAL A 186 -9.44 3.75 -3.64
N HIS A 187 -8.27 3.86 -2.98
CA HIS A 187 -7.08 3.07 -3.29
C HIS A 187 -6.94 1.87 -2.35
N THR A 188 -6.34 0.79 -2.83
CA THR A 188 -6.00 -0.38 -2.01
C THR A 188 -4.68 -0.97 -2.47
N GLY A 189 -3.83 -1.35 -1.51
CA GLY A 189 -2.52 -1.92 -1.77
C GLY A 189 -2.10 -2.89 -0.68
N THR A 190 -1.49 -4.00 -1.08
CA THR A 190 -1.00 -5.02 -0.16
C THR A 190 0.51 -4.91 -0.04
N LEU A 191 0.98 -4.69 1.18
CA LEU A 191 2.38 -4.78 1.56
C LEU A 191 2.66 -6.21 2.03
N THR A 192 3.40 -6.98 1.23
CA THR A 192 3.77 -8.36 1.59
C THR A 192 5.22 -8.43 2.03
N PHE A 193 5.42 -8.70 3.32
CA PHE A 193 6.73 -8.93 3.91
C PHE A 193 7.08 -10.42 3.81
N ARG A 194 8.33 -10.75 3.50
CA ARG A 194 8.81 -12.13 3.32
C ARG A 194 10.13 -12.34 4.04
N ALA A 195 10.29 -13.48 4.69
CA ALA A 195 11.55 -13.93 5.30
C ALA A 195 11.71 -15.43 5.04
N GLY A 196 12.74 -15.81 4.28
CA GLY A 196 12.94 -17.20 3.86
C GLY A 196 11.70 -17.81 3.18
N GLY A 197 11.06 -18.78 3.83
CA GLY A 197 9.82 -19.42 3.37
C GLY A 197 8.52 -18.89 4.00
N ALA A 198 8.59 -17.88 4.86
CA ALA A 198 7.44 -17.30 5.56
C ALA A 198 7.08 -15.91 5.00
N SER A 199 5.81 -15.53 5.11
CA SER A 199 5.32 -14.21 4.70
C SER A 199 4.14 -13.73 5.54
N VAL A 200 4.00 -12.42 5.67
CA VAL A 200 2.89 -11.74 6.35
C VAL A 200 2.49 -10.48 5.57
N GLU A 201 1.22 -10.11 5.63
CA GLU A 201 0.65 -9.03 4.82
C GLU A 201 0.03 -7.92 5.68
N LEU A 202 0.15 -6.69 5.19
CA LEU A 202 -0.62 -5.53 5.63
C LEU A 202 -1.34 -4.94 4.41
N ILE A 203 -2.67 -4.96 4.47
CA ILE A 203 -3.54 -4.31 3.48
C ILE A 203 -3.71 -2.86 3.91
N VAL A 204 -3.29 -1.93 3.05
CA VAL A 204 -3.52 -0.51 3.23
C VAL A 204 -4.67 -0.10 2.31
N THR A 205 -5.71 0.49 2.89
CA THR A 205 -6.86 1.03 2.16
C THR A 205 -6.91 2.52 2.41
N GLN A 206 -6.96 3.32 1.34
CA GLN A 206 -7.14 4.77 1.46
C GLN A 206 -8.50 5.17 0.92
N GLU A 207 -9.26 5.93 1.70
CA GLU A 207 -10.58 6.41 1.30
C GLU A 207 -10.54 7.29 0.05
N GLU A 208 -11.64 7.28 -0.72
CA GLU A 208 -11.85 8.23 -1.81
C GLU A 208 -11.78 9.68 -1.30
N ASN A 209 -11.36 10.59 -2.17
CA ASN A 209 -11.50 12.02 -1.93
C ASN A 209 -12.97 12.38 -1.74
N SER A 210 -13.37 12.62 -0.49
CA SER A 210 -14.72 13.05 -0.15
C SER A 210 -15.10 14.35 -0.86
N CYS A 211 -14.13 15.21 -1.17
CA CYS A 211 -14.31 16.48 -1.88
C CYS A 211 -13.74 16.44 -3.32
N LYS A 212 -14.25 15.52 -4.15
CA LYS A 212 -13.94 15.48 -5.60
C LYS A 212 -14.16 16.85 -6.23
N ALA A 213 -13.13 17.35 -6.93
CA ALA A 213 -13.09 18.72 -7.45
C ALA A 213 -14.27 19.06 -8.38
N GLU A 214 -14.78 18.06 -9.11
CA GLU A 214 -15.98 18.18 -9.93
C GLU A 214 -16.95 17.00 -9.69
N PHE A 215 -18.24 17.22 -9.88
CA PHE A 215 -19.28 16.19 -9.85
C PHE A 215 -20.43 16.54 -10.82
N THR A 216 -21.21 15.55 -11.24
CA THR A 216 -22.39 15.77 -12.11
C THR A 216 -23.68 15.62 -11.31
N TYR A 217 -24.62 16.56 -11.49
CA TYR A 217 -25.98 16.50 -10.93
C TYR A 217 -26.98 16.95 -11.99
N GLU A 218 -27.94 16.09 -12.34
CA GLU A 218 -29.00 16.33 -13.33
C GLU A 218 -28.48 16.82 -14.71
N GLY A 219 -27.34 16.27 -15.13
CA GLY A 219 -26.68 16.60 -16.41
C GLY A 219 -25.72 17.79 -16.36
N GLU A 220 -25.76 18.59 -15.30
CA GLU A 220 -24.85 19.72 -15.08
C GLU A 220 -23.60 19.28 -14.31
N ILE A 221 -22.42 19.73 -14.74
CA ILE A 221 -21.15 19.57 -14.01
C ILE A 221 -21.00 20.75 -13.05
N TYR A 222 -20.74 20.46 -11.78
CA TYR A 222 -20.50 21.43 -10.71
C TYR A 222 -19.11 21.22 -10.12
N LYS A 223 -18.55 22.29 -9.56
CA LYS A 223 -17.27 22.27 -8.84
C LYS A 223 -17.47 22.26 -7.33
N ASN A 224 -16.57 21.58 -6.63
CA ASN A 224 -16.42 21.65 -5.17
C ASN A 224 -15.12 22.35 -4.79
N VAL A 225 -15.07 22.78 -3.52
CA VAL A 225 -13.88 23.32 -2.87
C VAL A 225 -13.85 22.85 -1.41
N LYS A 226 -12.69 22.34 -0.95
CA LYS A 226 -12.45 22.05 0.48
C LYS A 226 -11.94 23.35 1.12
N MET A 227 -12.80 24.01 1.90
CA MET A 227 -12.52 25.32 2.48
C MET A 227 -11.69 25.21 3.77
N LYS A 228 -11.19 26.34 4.29
CA LYS A 228 -10.41 26.37 5.56
C LYS A 228 -11.14 25.85 6.80
N ASP A 229 -12.47 25.71 6.77
CA ASP A 229 -13.24 25.02 7.81
C ASP A 229 -13.15 23.48 7.72
N GLY A 230 -12.42 22.95 6.75
CA GLY A 230 -12.26 21.53 6.46
C GLY A 230 -13.41 20.92 5.64
N ARG A 231 -14.50 21.66 5.41
CA ARG A 231 -15.69 21.14 4.72
C ARG A 231 -15.59 21.27 3.22
N CYS A 232 -16.29 20.36 2.55
CA CYS A 232 -16.49 20.42 1.12
C CYS A 232 -17.75 21.26 0.80
N TRP A 233 -17.53 22.42 0.19
CA TRP A 233 -18.58 23.31 -0.28
C TRP A 233 -18.74 23.17 -1.79
N MET A 234 -19.97 23.28 -2.31
CA MET A 234 -20.14 23.62 -3.72
C MET A 234 -19.47 24.98 -3.97
N ALA A 235 -18.55 25.04 -4.93
CA ALA A 235 -17.84 26.26 -5.28
C ALA A 235 -18.73 27.27 -6.04
N GLU A 236 -19.73 26.77 -6.76
CA GLU A 236 -20.61 27.50 -7.68
C GLU A 236 -22.07 27.51 -7.22
N ASN A 237 -22.86 28.48 -7.68
CA ASN A 237 -24.32 28.50 -7.43
C ASN A 237 -25.05 27.37 -8.18
N LEU A 238 -26.07 26.78 -7.54
CA LEU A 238 -26.89 25.71 -8.11
C LEU A 238 -27.65 26.16 -9.37
N ARG A 239 -27.63 25.31 -10.42
CA ARG A 239 -28.27 25.48 -11.74
C ARG A 239 -29.38 24.47 -12.00
N TYR A 240 -29.90 23.82 -10.96
CA TYR A 240 -30.90 22.77 -11.09
C TYR A 240 -32.32 23.35 -11.19
N VAL A 241 -33.09 22.91 -12.18
CA VAL A 241 -34.52 23.26 -12.33
C VAL A 241 -35.36 22.05 -11.89
N PRO A 242 -36.11 22.14 -10.78
CA PRO A 242 -36.94 21.02 -10.34
C PRO A 242 -38.00 20.63 -11.37
N ALA A 243 -38.30 19.33 -11.46
CA ALA A 243 -39.25 18.80 -12.43
C ALA A 243 -40.62 19.48 -12.35
N GLY A 244 -41.10 19.99 -13.50
CA GLY A 244 -42.38 20.70 -13.60
C GLY A 244 -42.31 22.21 -13.30
N MET A 245 -41.14 22.75 -12.97
CA MET A 245 -40.93 24.20 -12.83
C MET A 245 -40.35 24.83 -14.10
N THR A 246 -40.54 26.14 -14.25
CA THR A 246 -39.98 26.95 -15.34
C THR A 246 -39.32 28.19 -14.76
N VAL A 247 -38.09 28.49 -15.21
CA VAL A 247 -37.36 29.71 -14.81
C VAL A 247 -38.04 30.93 -15.41
N SER A 248 -38.37 31.92 -14.58
CA SER A 248 -38.97 33.19 -15.04
C SER A 248 -37.90 34.27 -15.21
N ASP A 249 -38.04 35.05 -16.27
CA ASP A 249 -37.33 36.30 -16.55
C ASP A 249 -38.02 37.53 -15.93
N ASP A 250 -39.30 37.42 -15.54
CA ASP A 250 -40.01 38.47 -14.79
C ASP A 250 -39.91 38.23 -13.26
N PRO A 251 -39.17 39.06 -12.50
CA PRO A 251 -39.10 38.95 -11.05
C PRO A 251 -40.43 39.29 -10.36
N ALA A 252 -41.44 39.86 -11.04
CA ALA A 252 -42.76 40.09 -10.46
C ALA A 252 -43.57 38.79 -10.33
N GLU A 253 -43.39 37.82 -11.24
CA GLU A 253 -44.06 36.53 -11.18
C GLU A 253 -43.53 35.69 -10.00
N ASP A 254 -44.41 35.00 -9.27
CA ASP A 254 -44.01 34.17 -8.12
C ASP A 254 -43.82 32.69 -8.51
N THR A 255 -43.02 32.43 -9.54
CA THR A 255 -42.73 31.07 -10.05
C THR A 255 -41.88 30.22 -9.11
N GLY A 256 -41.17 30.85 -8.16
CA GLY A 256 -40.25 30.21 -7.23
C GLY A 256 -38.82 30.05 -7.73
N ILE A 257 -38.59 30.24 -9.03
CA ILE A 257 -37.27 30.14 -9.67
C ILE A 257 -37.11 31.19 -10.78
N TRP A 258 -36.01 31.95 -10.73
CA TRP A 258 -35.72 33.08 -11.63
C TRP A 258 -34.27 33.09 -12.11
N TYR A 259 -34.05 33.73 -13.27
CA TYR A 259 -32.72 34.03 -13.77
C TYR A 259 -31.99 35.04 -12.84
N ALA A 260 -30.75 34.74 -12.48
CA ALA A 260 -29.87 35.73 -11.88
C ALA A 260 -29.54 36.84 -12.89
N LYS A 261 -29.17 38.04 -12.41
CA LYS A 261 -28.97 39.28 -13.21
C LYS A 261 -30.16 39.76 -14.06
N MET A 262 -31.25 38.99 -14.17
CA MET A 262 -32.25 39.10 -15.24
C MET A 262 -31.67 38.76 -16.63
N GLU A 263 -30.71 37.84 -16.68
CA GLU A 263 -30.03 37.40 -17.91
C GLU A 263 -30.22 35.88 -18.07
N SER A 264 -30.78 35.48 -19.22
CA SER A 264 -31.23 34.10 -19.46
C SER A 264 -30.34 33.28 -20.39
N ASP A 265 -29.19 33.84 -20.82
CA ASP A 265 -28.22 33.13 -21.64
C ASP A 265 -27.40 32.11 -20.81
N ALA A 266 -26.80 31.16 -21.51
CA ALA A 266 -26.10 30.04 -20.88
C ALA A 266 -24.84 30.47 -20.10
N ASP A 267 -24.17 31.55 -20.49
CA ASP A 267 -22.96 32.03 -19.83
C ASP A 267 -23.32 32.70 -18.48
N SER A 268 -24.38 33.50 -18.45
CA SER A 268 -24.90 34.09 -17.19
C SER A 268 -25.53 33.04 -16.27
N VAL A 269 -26.25 32.03 -16.78
CA VAL A 269 -26.70 30.89 -15.96
C VAL A 269 -25.49 30.13 -15.37
N LYS A 270 -24.43 29.92 -16.15
CA LYS A 270 -23.20 29.26 -15.67
C LYS A 270 -22.46 30.10 -14.62
N ALA A 271 -22.38 31.42 -14.80
CA ALA A 271 -21.67 32.32 -13.90
C ALA A 271 -22.40 32.62 -12.58
N TYR A 272 -23.74 32.61 -12.59
CA TYR A 272 -24.55 33.10 -11.47
C TYR A 272 -25.55 32.09 -10.90
N GLY A 273 -25.84 30.99 -11.58
CA GLY A 273 -26.90 30.05 -11.18
C GLY A 273 -28.30 30.64 -11.27
N TYR A 274 -29.27 29.93 -10.69
CA TYR A 274 -30.63 30.45 -10.52
C TYR A 274 -30.87 31.04 -9.13
N LEU A 275 -31.90 31.87 -9.03
CA LEU A 275 -32.44 32.39 -7.78
C LEU A 275 -33.67 31.57 -7.41
N TYR A 276 -33.71 31.05 -6.18
CA TYR A 276 -34.78 30.19 -5.68
C TYR A 276 -35.49 30.87 -4.50
N ASN A 277 -36.80 30.67 -4.35
CA ASN A 277 -37.48 30.96 -3.08
C ASN A 277 -37.34 29.78 -2.09
N TRP A 278 -37.64 29.99 -0.81
CA TRP A 278 -37.43 28.95 0.20
C TRP A 278 -38.28 27.70 -0.03
N SER A 279 -39.51 27.85 -0.53
CA SER A 279 -40.37 26.70 -0.88
C SER A 279 -39.78 25.85 -2.00
N THR A 280 -39.07 26.47 -2.94
CA THR A 280 -38.36 25.77 -4.02
C THR A 280 -37.13 25.07 -3.49
N VAL A 281 -36.36 25.72 -2.61
CA VAL A 281 -35.18 25.11 -1.96
C VAL A 281 -35.51 23.83 -1.20
N LEU A 282 -36.66 23.80 -0.51
CA LEU A 282 -37.14 22.61 0.20
C LEU A 282 -37.45 21.41 -0.71
N GLY A 283 -37.71 21.61 -2.01
CA GLY A 283 -37.96 20.49 -2.94
C GLY A 283 -39.17 19.60 -2.59
N GLY A 284 -40.08 20.08 -1.72
CA GLY A 284 -41.19 19.29 -1.18
C GLY A 284 -40.92 18.63 0.18
N GLU A 285 -39.72 18.75 0.74
CA GLU A 285 -39.39 18.32 2.10
C GLU A 285 -39.91 19.33 3.17
N SER A 286 -40.04 18.86 4.41
CA SER A 286 -40.31 19.74 5.56
C SER A 286 -39.10 20.61 5.88
N ALA A 287 -39.33 21.85 6.30
CA ALA A 287 -38.25 22.72 6.76
C ALA A 287 -37.54 22.13 8.00
N ALA A 288 -36.24 21.88 7.86
CA ALA A 288 -35.34 21.38 8.89
C ALA A 288 -33.95 21.99 8.71
N GLU A 289 -33.16 22.03 9.79
CA GLU A 289 -31.75 22.38 9.69
C GLU A 289 -30.97 21.29 8.96
N LYS A 290 -30.08 21.67 8.03
CA LYS A 290 -29.40 20.77 7.09
C LYS A 290 -30.36 19.89 6.28
N VAL A 291 -31.52 20.44 5.90
CA VAL A 291 -32.44 19.80 4.93
C VAL A 291 -31.73 19.60 3.58
N LYS A 292 -31.98 18.47 2.93
CA LYS A 292 -31.41 18.14 1.63
C LYS A 292 -32.10 18.92 0.52
N GLY A 293 -33.42 18.81 0.40
CA GLY A 293 -34.23 19.59 -0.54
C GLY A 293 -33.75 19.45 -1.98
N ILE A 294 -33.53 20.57 -2.67
CA ILE A 294 -33.02 20.57 -4.07
C ILE A 294 -31.49 20.41 -4.20
N CYS A 295 -30.77 20.20 -3.10
CA CYS A 295 -29.35 19.88 -3.17
C CYS A 295 -29.10 18.51 -3.84
N PRO A 296 -27.89 18.28 -4.39
CA PRO A 296 -27.50 16.95 -4.87
C PRO A 296 -27.56 15.88 -3.75
N PRO A 297 -27.71 14.59 -4.08
CA PRO A 297 -27.59 13.52 -3.08
C PRO A 297 -26.21 13.55 -2.38
N GLY A 298 -26.20 13.41 -1.05
CA GLY A 298 -24.98 13.56 -0.24
C GLY A 298 -24.58 15.01 0.06
N TYR A 299 -25.48 15.97 -0.17
CA TYR A 299 -25.33 17.38 0.16
C TYR A 299 -26.61 17.93 0.79
N HIS A 300 -26.46 18.99 1.59
CA HIS A 300 -27.56 19.70 2.24
C HIS A 300 -27.45 21.22 2.08
N VAL A 301 -28.57 21.90 2.35
CA VAL A 301 -28.62 23.37 2.47
C VAL A 301 -27.87 23.78 3.75
N PRO A 302 -26.84 24.64 3.68
CA PRO A 302 -25.97 24.96 4.82
C PRO A 302 -26.74 25.48 6.02
N SER A 303 -26.29 25.14 7.23
CA SER A 303 -26.74 25.80 8.45
C SER A 303 -26.05 27.16 8.66
N GLN A 304 -26.60 27.98 9.57
CA GLN A 304 -25.92 29.17 10.08
C GLN A 304 -24.59 28.80 10.70
N GLU A 305 -24.49 27.67 11.41
CA GLU A 305 -23.27 27.27 12.08
C GLU A 305 -22.15 26.97 11.09
N GLU A 306 -22.45 26.28 9.99
CA GLU A 306 -21.47 26.05 8.92
C GLU A 306 -21.03 27.36 8.25
N LEU A 307 -21.96 28.30 8.03
CA LEU A 307 -21.59 29.63 7.56
C LEU A 307 -20.73 30.40 8.59
N ASN A 308 -20.99 30.25 9.89
CA ASN A 308 -20.17 30.88 10.92
C ASN A 308 -18.75 30.31 10.93
N VAL A 309 -18.60 28.98 10.93
CA VAL A 309 -17.28 28.31 10.96
C VAL A 309 -16.50 28.60 9.68
N LEU A 310 -17.17 28.57 8.51
CA LEU A 310 -16.58 29.02 7.25
C LEU A 310 -16.05 30.45 7.39
N LEU A 311 -16.90 31.41 7.78
CA LEU A 311 -16.48 32.81 7.87
C LEU A 311 -15.36 33.04 8.91
N GLU A 312 -15.44 32.44 10.09
CA GLU A 312 -14.41 32.62 11.13
C GLU A 312 -13.03 32.11 10.66
N SER A 313 -12.99 31.05 9.83
CA SER A 313 -11.73 30.53 9.24
C SER A 313 -11.05 31.46 8.21
N TYR A 314 -11.74 32.52 7.75
CA TYR A 314 -11.23 33.55 6.84
C TYR A 314 -11.23 34.96 7.44
N LYS A 315 -11.48 35.09 8.76
CA LYS A 315 -11.60 36.39 9.40
C LYS A 315 -10.23 37.07 9.52
N ARG A 316 -10.14 38.33 9.06
CA ARG A 316 -8.96 39.20 9.23
C ARG A 316 -9.00 39.94 10.59
N GLU A 317 -7.90 40.60 10.94
CA GLU A 317 -7.74 41.36 12.20
C GLU A 317 -8.81 42.44 12.47
N ASP A 318 -9.55 42.86 11.44
CA ASP A 318 -10.63 43.87 11.54
C ASP A 318 -12.04 43.26 11.71
N ASP A 319 -12.10 41.98 12.13
CA ASP A 319 -13.31 41.16 12.32
C ASP A 319 -14.14 40.92 11.04
N LYS A 320 -13.57 41.14 9.85
CA LYS A 320 -14.25 40.93 8.57
C LYS A 320 -13.67 39.77 7.75
N VAL A 321 -14.53 39.22 6.89
CA VAL A 321 -14.17 38.24 5.86
C VAL A 321 -14.29 38.90 4.50
N TYR A 322 -13.20 38.92 3.74
CA TYR A 322 -13.17 39.53 2.42
C TYR A 322 -13.45 38.51 1.32
N LEU A 323 -14.22 38.92 0.29
CA LEU A 323 -14.59 38.04 -0.82
C LEU A 323 -13.37 37.50 -1.57
N GLU A 324 -12.31 38.31 -1.67
CA GLU A 324 -11.05 37.93 -2.32
C GLU A 324 -10.34 36.75 -1.64
N ASP A 325 -10.49 36.58 -0.32
CA ASP A 325 -9.88 35.45 0.40
C ASP A 325 -10.64 34.13 0.15
N LEU A 326 -11.97 34.22 0.02
CA LEU A 326 -12.83 33.09 -0.34
C LEU A 326 -12.62 32.69 -1.80
N GLU A 327 -12.51 33.67 -2.70
CA GLU A 327 -12.24 33.44 -4.13
C GLU A 327 -10.84 32.90 -4.39
N ALA A 328 -9.83 33.30 -3.61
CA ALA A 328 -8.46 32.79 -3.72
C ALA A 328 -8.37 31.27 -3.46
N ASP A 329 -9.19 30.76 -2.54
CA ASP A 329 -9.27 29.32 -2.25
C ASP A 329 -10.26 28.58 -3.18
N GLY A 330 -11.01 29.29 -4.04
CA GLY A 330 -11.87 28.72 -5.08
C GLY A 330 -13.38 28.85 -4.84
N PHE A 331 -13.83 29.48 -3.77
CA PHE A 331 -15.25 29.74 -3.52
C PHE A 331 -15.72 30.96 -4.31
N GLN A 332 -16.42 30.74 -5.43
CA GLN A 332 -16.77 31.77 -6.40
C GLN A 332 -17.67 32.87 -5.79
N CYS A 333 -17.23 34.10 -5.53
CA CYS A 333 -18.11 35.11 -4.90
C CYS A 333 -18.97 35.91 -5.90
N THR A 334 -19.42 35.27 -6.99
CA THR A 334 -20.22 35.94 -8.04
C THR A 334 -21.57 36.45 -7.54
N ILE A 335 -21.82 37.73 -7.81
CA ILE A 335 -23.02 38.45 -7.34
C ILE A 335 -24.12 38.38 -8.40
N GLY A 336 -24.96 37.36 -8.31
CA GLY A 336 -26.15 37.17 -9.17
C GLY A 336 -27.31 38.14 -8.89
N GLY A 337 -27.25 38.90 -7.80
CA GLY A 337 -28.37 39.73 -7.32
C GLY A 337 -29.37 38.95 -6.47
N GLN A 338 -30.54 39.55 -6.25
CA GLN A 338 -31.69 38.91 -5.59
C GLN A 338 -33.01 39.44 -6.13
N ARG A 339 -34.04 38.59 -6.14
CA ARG A 339 -35.44 39.02 -6.20
C ARG A 339 -35.91 39.37 -4.78
N MET A 340 -36.31 40.60 -4.55
CA MET A 340 -36.86 41.04 -3.27
C MET A 340 -38.31 40.56 -3.08
N PHE A 341 -38.75 40.50 -1.82
CA PHE A 341 -40.08 40.05 -1.38
C PHE A 341 -41.28 40.82 -1.97
N ASN A 342 -41.03 41.91 -2.72
CA ASN A 342 -42.03 42.75 -3.38
C ASN A 342 -42.03 42.59 -4.92
N GLY A 343 -41.44 41.50 -5.43
CA GLY A 343 -41.39 41.21 -6.88
C GLY A 343 -40.41 42.08 -7.67
N LYS A 344 -39.49 42.80 -7.01
CA LYS A 344 -38.46 43.61 -7.69
C LYS A 344 -37.10 42.95 -7.60
N PHE A 345 -36.37 42.92 -8.71
CA PHE A 345 -34.96 42.53 -8.72
C PHE A 345 -34.05 43.65 -8.19
N THR A 346 -32.93 43.26 -7.57
CA THR A 346 -31.79 44.14 -7.30
C THR A 346 -30.48 43.40 -7.49
N GLY A 347 -29.59 43.95 -8.33
CA GLY A 347 -28.25 43.40 -8.59
C GLY A 347 -27.18 43.81 -7.57
N VAL A 348 -27.55 44.49 -6.48
CA VAL A 348 -26.62 45.18 -5.56
C VAL A 348 -25.98 44.26 -4.53
N LEU A 349 -26.56 43.09 -4.23
CA LEU A 349 -26.06 42.14 -3.22
C LEU A 349 -26.12 40.72 -3.76
N GLY A 350 -25.13 39.89 -3.43
CA GLY A 350 -25.23 38.44 -3.58
C GLY A 350 -25.82 37.84 -2.31
N TYR A 351 -26.62 36.79 -2.44
CA TYR A 351 -27.17 36.06 -1.30
C TYR A 351 -27.23 34.57 -1.62
N MET A 352 -26.94 33.74 -0.62
CA MET A 352 -27.15 32.29 -0.64
C MET A 352 -28.00 31.86 0.54
N TRP A 353 -28.93 30.93 0.32
CA TRP A 353 -29.76 30.36 1.38
C TRP A 353 -28.96 29.60 2.44
N ALA A 354 -29.47 29.65 3.68
CA ALA A 354 -29.16 28.68 4.73
C ALA A 354 -30.46 28.09 5.30
N SER A 355 -30.35 26.93 5.96
CA SER A 355 -31.49 26.17 6.50
C SER A 355 -31.95 26.64 7.88
N THR A 356 -31.07 27.31 8.64
CA THR A 356 -31.37 27.71 10.02
C THR A 356 -32.48 28.75 10.04
N ASP A 357 -33.56 28.42 10.73
CA ASP A 357 -34.72 29.28 10.89
C ASP A 357 -34.35 30.54 11.67
N ALA A 358 -34.78 31.69 11.16
CA ALA A 358 -34.63 33.00 11.79
C ALA A 358 -36.00 33.69 11.94
N SER A 359 -37.08 32.93 11.80
CA SER A 359 -38.45 33.43 11.79
C SER A 359 -38.83 34.11 13.09
N THR A 360 -39.65 35.15 12.97
CA THR A 360 -40.32 35.80 14.09
C THR A 360 -41.82 35.50 14.02
N ALA A 361 -42.58 35.89 15.05
CA ALA A 361 -44.02 35.76 15.07
C ALA A 361 -44.76 36.46 13.89
N THR A 362 -44.07 37.30 13.11
CA THR A 362 -44.66 38.09 12.00
C THR A 362 -43.89 38.01 10.68
N VAL A 363 -42.72 37.36 10.64
CA VAL A 363 -41.87 37.27 9.45
C VAL A 363 -41.23 35.89 9.35
N SER A 364 -41.62 35.12 8.33
CA SER A 364 -40.98 33.85 7.98
C SER A 364 -39.69 34.11 7.19
N GLN A 365 -38.55 33.70 7.75
CA GLN A 365 -37.22 33.98 7.20
C GLN A 365 -36.19 32.98 7.73
N ASN A 366 -35.18 32.68 6.93
CA ASN A 366 -34.02 31.91 7.35
C ASN A 366 -32.79 32.81 7.47
N LYS A 367 -31.68 32.21 7.90
CA LYS A 367 -30.34 32.75 7.65
C LYS A 367 -29.93 32.58 6.18
N GLY A 368 -28.84 33.26 5.82
CA GLY A 368 -28.17 33.13 4.54
C GLY A 368 -26.85 33.87 4.53
N LEU A 369 -25.98 33.54 3.56
CA LEU A 369 -24.70 34.20 3.34
C LEU A 369 -24.90 35.40 2.41
N MET A 370 -24.70 36.61 2.92
CA MET A 370 -24.72 37.85 2.14
C MET A 370 -23.31 38.18 1.64
N LEU A 371 -23.20 38.47 0.34
CA LEU A 371 -22.00 38.99 -0.32
C LEU A 371 -22.22 40.46 -0.69
N SER A 372 -21.39 41.36 -0.14
CA SER A 372 -21.47 42.80 -0.39
C SER A 372 -20.41 43.25 -1.41
N PRO A 373 -20.76 43.71 -2.63
CA PRO A 373 -19.79 44.25 -3.57
C PRO A 373 -19.19 45.59 -3.10
N VAL A 374 -19.97 46.37 -2.35
CA VAL A 374 -19.57 47.71 -1.88
C VAL A 374 -18.50 47.61 -0.80
N LEU A 375 -18.66 46.66 0.12
CA LEU A 375 -17.70 46.41 1.19
C LEU A 375 -16.63 45.38 0.80
N LYS A 376 -16.88 44.59 -0.25
CA LYS A 376 -16.12 43.38 -0.64
C LYS A 376 -16.03 42.36 0.49
N THR A 377 -17.10 42.19 1.27
CA THR A 377 -17.14 41.27 2.41
C THR A 377 -18.29 40.27 2.33
N ALA A 378 -18.09 39.12 2.98
CA ALA A 378 -19.13 38.13 3.26
C ALA A 378 -19.59 38.24 4.73
N SER A 379 -20.88 37.98 4.99
CA SER A 379 -21.45 37.95 6.35
C SER A 379 -22.78 37.21 6.41
N VAL A 380 -23.14 36.61 7.55
CA VAL A 380 -24.49 36.04 7.74
C VAL A 380 -25.54 37.15 7.86
N ALA A 381 -26.67 36.99 7.17
CA ALA A 381 -27.83 37.86 7.22
C ALA A 381 -29.15 37.05 7.25
N ASN A 382 -30.28 37.72 7.41
CA ASN A 382 -31.60 37.09 7.30
C ASN A 382 -32.17 37.23 5.87
N ALA A 383 -32.85 36.19 5.37
CA ALA A 383 -33.54 36.17 4.09
C ALA A 383 -35.00 35.68 4.26
N ARG A 384 -35.98 36.49 3.83
CA ARG A 384 -37.42 36.15 3.92
C ARG A 384 -37.76 35.04 2.92
N TRP A 385 -38.60 34.08 3.29
CA TRP A 385 -38.90 32.91 2.44
C TRP A 385 -39.37 33.24 1.00
N THR A 386 -39.91 34.44 0.77
CA THR A 386 -40.38 34.91 -0.55
C THR A 386 -39.32 35.66 -1.39
N VAL A 387 -38.11 35.89 -0.89
CA VAL A 387 -37.01 36.38 -1.76
C VAL A 387 -36.56 35.27 -2.71
N GLY A 388 -36.07 35.64 -3.88
CA GLY A 388 -35.30 34.74 -4.74
C GLY A 388 -33.81 35.02 -4.55
N ILE A 389 -33.07 34.06 -3.98
CA ILE A 389 -31.61 34.15 -3.79
C ILE A 389 -30.94 32.84 -4.21
N GLY A 390 -29.62 32.85 -4.39
CA GLY A 390 -28.87 31.68 -4.81
C GLY A 390 -28.89 30.56 -3.77
N LEU A 391 -28.42 29.38 -4.17
CA LEU A 391 -28.17 28.26 -3.28
C LEU A 391 -26.79 27.66 -3.59
N ARG A 392 -26.05 27.32 -2.54
CA ARG A 392 -24.92 26.40 -2.57
C ARG A 392 -25.11 25.40 -1.47
N CYS A 393 -24.77 24.16 -1.76
CA CYS A 393 -24.92 23.07 -0.81
C CYS A 393 -23.57 22.70 -0.20
N VAL A 394 -23.61 22.21 1.03
CA VAL A 394 -22.46 21.65 1.74
C VAL A 394 -22.53 20.15 1.63
N LYS A 395 -21.40 19.47 1.44
CA LYS A 395 -21.38 18.01 1.39
C LYS A 395 -21.60 17.43 2.79
N ASP A 396 -22.33 16.34 2.86
CA ASP A 396 -22.53 15.62 4.12
C ASP A 396 -21.19 15.07 4.65
N GLU A 397 -20.91 15.32 5.93
CA GLU A 397 -19.78 14.70 6.63
C GLU A 397 -20.03 13.18 6.74
N LYS A 398 -19.03 12.34 6.40
CA LYS A 398 -19.10 10.88 6.62
C LYS A 398 -19.24 10.62 8.13
N LYS A 399 -20.14 9.71 8.50
CA LYS A 399 -20.42 9.32 9.90
C LYS A 399 -19.65 8.06 10.30
#